data_AF-A0A955VQ40-F1
#
_entry.id   AF-A0A955VQ40-F1
#
_cell.length_a   1.000
_cell.length_b   1.000
_cell.length_c   1.000
_cell.angle_alpha   90.00
_cell.angle_beta   90.00
_cell.angle_gamma   90.00
#
_symmetry.space_group_name_H-M   'P 1'
#
loop_
_entity.id
_entity.type
_entity.pdbx_description
1 polymer ?
#
loop_
_entity_poly.entity_id
_entity_poly.type
_entity_poly.pdbx_seq_one_letter_code
_entity_poly.pdbx_strand_id
1 'polypeptide(L)'
;MRSQTFRLSFLVLVLALTLSTGCKKGTTSDSKKKKKNEKRESDVFERKDAIAKLNLTLDALKKKDYDALKELLAVPKGYKFEDLKRNAPKLLERNEISEAGIKALSRSGRFAKLPQIFPDKAQRWIRRYGIGDANGCYGFGNGRAEVAFCKLDGKWKIIRLDDVGKIQ
;
A
#
# COMPACT_ATOMS: atom_id res chain seq x y z
N MET A 1 19.58 36.06 7.72
CA MET A 1 19.58 36.01 9.20
C MET A 1 18.36 36.77 9.70
N ARG A 2 17.37 36.08 10.27
CA ARG A 2 16.35 36.64 11.16
C ARG A 2 15.70 35.45 11.88
N SER A 3 16.25 35.16 13.04
CA SER A 3 15.72 34.22 14.03
C SER A 3 14.46 34.80 14.66
N GLN A 4 13.39 34.02 14.75
CA GLN A 4 12.37 34.22 15.77
C GLN A 4 12.03 32.88 16.41
N THR A 5 12.62 32.68 17.58
CA THR A 5 12.30 31.64 18.55
C THR A 5 11.08 32.10 19.35
N PHE A 6 9.95 31.42 19.22
CA PHE A 6 8.86 31.54 20.19
C PHE A 6 8.98 30.44 21.24
N ARG A 7 9.07 30.93 22.47
CA ARG A 7 9.23 30.22 23.74
C ARG A 7 7.86 29.88 24.32
N LEU A 8 7.85 28.79 25.10
CA LEU A 8 7.05 28.55 26.33
C LEU A 8 5.52 28.56 26.14
N SER A 9 4.69 27.79 26.84
CA SER A 9 4.81 26.95 28.02
C SER A 9 3.41 26.34 28.26
N PHE A 10 3.34 25.37 29.20
CA PHE A 10 2.16 25.12 30.06
C PHE A 10 0.93 24.49 29.36
N LEU A 11 0.12 23.60 29.95
CA LEU A 11 0.00 22.97 31.27
C LEU A 11 -1.18 21.96 31.13
N VAL A 12 -1.34 21.07 32.12
CA VAL A 12 -2.59 20.39 32.55
C VAL A 12 -3.08 19.14 31.80
N LEU A 13 -2.55 18.01 32.25
CA LEU A 13 -3.27 16.86 32.85
C LEU A 13 -4.80 17.00 33.06
N VAL A 14 -5.64 16.17 32.40
CA VAL A 14 -6.89 15.69 33.00
C VAL A 14 -7.08 14.20 32.75
N LEU A 15 -7.04 13.49 33.88
CA LEU A 15 -7.39 12.11 34.11
C LEU A 15 -8.93 11.95 34.01
N ALA A 16 -9.43 10.97 33.27
CA ALA A 16 -10.80 10.50 33.42
C ALA A 16 -10.85 8.97 33.26
N LEU A 17 -10.59 8.28 34.38
CA LEU A 17 -11.10 6.93 34.60
C LEU A 17 -12.61 7.01 34.83
N THR A 18 -13.38 6.33 33.99
CA THR A 18 -14.73 5.89 34.36
C THR A 18 -14.84 4.40 34.10
N LEU A 19 -14.61 3.63 35.17
CA LEU A 19 -15.12 2.27 35.32
C LEU A 19 -16.65 2.34 35.44
N SER A 20 -17.37 1.72 34.51
CA SER A 20 -18.78 1.40 34.68
C SER A 20 -18.93 -0.12 34.57
N THR A 21 -18.90 -0.78 35.72
CA THR A 21 -19.34 -2.17 35.88
C THR A 21 -20.85 -2.18 36.03
N GLY A 22 -21.56 -2.40 34.93
CA GLY A 22 -23.01 -2.60 34.89
C GLY A 22 -23.35 -4.06 34.64
N CYS A 23 -23.52 -4.85 35.70
CA CYS A 23 -24.01 -6.22 35.63
C CYS A 23 -25.55 -6.18 35.56
N LYS A 24 -26.15 -6.58 34.43
CA LYS A 24 -27.61 -6.73 34.29
C LYS A 24 -27.93 -8.12 33.74
N LYS A 25 -28.36 -9.02 34.63
CA LYS A 25 -29.00 -10.29 34.28
C LYS A 25 -30.43 -9.99 33.82
N GLY A 26 -30.78 -10.47 32.63
CA GLY A 26 -32.13 -10.41 32.06
C GLY A 26 -32.23 -11.39 30.88
N THR A 27 -32.86 -12.52 31.15
CA THR A 27 -33.25 -13.59 30.23
C THR A 27 -34.26 -13.10 29.18
N THR A 28 -34.05 -13.39 27.89
CA THR A 28 -34.98 -14.14 27.02
C THR A 28 -34.49 -14.16 25.58
N SER A 29 -34.64 -15.33 24.98
CA SER A 29 -34.29 -15.68 23.62
C SER A 29 -35.09 -14.88 22.61
N ASP A 30 -34.40 -14.13 21.74
CA ASP A 30 -34.93 -13.80 20.42
C ASP A 30 -33.80 -13.79 19.39
N SER A 31 -33.62 -14.97 18.80
CA SER A 31 -32.60 -15.28 17.81
C SER A 31 -33.12 -14.92 16.43
N LYS A 32 -32.75 -13.74 15.90
CA LYS A 32 -32.47 -13.42 14.48
C LYS A 32 -32.62 -11.93 14.17
N LYS A 33 -31.62 -11.09 14.51
CA LYS A 33 -31.26 -9.88 13.73
C LYS A 33 -30.09 -9.11 14.38
N LYS A 34 -28.90 -9.71 14.44
CA LYS A 34 -27.68 -8.93 14.74
C LYS A 34 -26.44 -9.71 14.30
N LYS A 35 -26.03 -9.50 13.05
CA LYS A 35 -24.65 -9.69 12.54
C LYS A 35 -24.62 -9.36 11.04
N LYS A 36 -24.70 -8.06 10.71
CA LYS A 36 -24.37 -7.56 9.38
C LYS A 36 -23.91 -6.11 9.46
N ASN A 37 -22.91 -5.82 10.29
CA ASN A 37 -22.26 -4.50 10.28
C ASN A 37 -20.85 -4.50 10.89
N GLU A 38 -20.09 -5.57 10.66
CA GLU A 38 -18.73 -5.68 11.18
C GLU A 38 -17.84 -6.39 10.16
N LYS A 39 -17.70 -5.77 8.98
CA LYS A 39 -16.68 -6.06 7.95
C LYS A 39 -16.63 -4.96 6.88
N ARG A 40 -16.39 -3.71 7.27
CA ARG A 40 -16.09 -2.60 6.34
C ARG A 40 -14.74 -1.96 6.68
N GLU A 41 -13.81 -2.80 7.09
CA GLU A 41 -12.45 -2.47 7.48
C GLU A 41 -11.59 -3.43 6.66
N SER A 42 -10.87 -3.07 5.61
CA SER A 42 -10.43 -1.77 5.08
C SER A 42 -10.38 -1.84 3.54
N ASP A 43 -11.27 -1.15 2.84
CA ASP A 43 -11.18 -1.02 1.37
C ASP A 43 -10.26 0.14 0.93
N VAL A 44 -9.74 0.88 1.92
CA VAL A 44 -8.84 2.00 1.71
C VAL A 44 -7.40 1.48 1.73
N PHE A 45 -6.67 1.74 0.65
CA PHE A 45 -5.24 1.47 0.55
C PHE A 45 -4.48 2.76 0.85
N GLU A 46 -3.73 2.77 1.94
CA GLU A 46 -3.05 3.96 2.43
C GLU A 46 -1.57 3.98 2.03
N ARG A 47 -0.95 5.14 2.16
CA ARG A 47 0.48 5.33 1.87
C ARG A 47 1.37 4.37 2.68
N LYS A 48 1.01 4.09 3.94
CA LYS A 48 1.73 3.15 4.80
C LYS A 48 1.70 1.72 4.26
N ASP A 49 0.57 1.31 3.68
CA ASP A 49 0.40 -0.02 3.07
C ASP A 49 1.25 -0.14 1.80
N ALA A 50 1.30 0.92 0.99
CA ALA A 50 2.15 0.98 -0.19
C ALA A 50 3.64 0.81 0.16
N ILE A 51 4.12 1.52 1.20
CA ILE A 51 5.50 1.40 1.68
C ILE A 51 5.77 0.00 2.22
N ALA A 52 4.87 -0.55 3.05
CA ALA A 52 4.99 -1.91 3.57
C ALA A 52 5.07 -2.94 2.43
N LYS A 53 4.23 -2.81 1.40
CA LYS A 53 4.23 -3.68 0.23
C LYS A 53 5.54 -3.61 -0.55
N LEU A 54 6.12 -2.41 -0.72
CA LEU A 54 7.42 -2.22 -1.36
C LEU A 54 8.55 -2.88 -0.55
N ASN A 55 8.56 -2.71 0.77
CA ASN A 55 9.54 -3.37 1.64
C ASN A 55 9.44 -4.90 1.59
N LEU A 56 8.22 -5.45 1.64
CA LEU A 56 7.99 -6.89 1.49
C LEU A 56 8.46 -7.40 0.12
N THR A 57 8.25 -6.61 -0.94
CA THR A 57 8.69 -6.96 -2.30
C THR A 57 10.22 -6.97 -2.39
N LEU A 58 10.89 -5.97 -1.82
CA LEU A 58 12.34 -5.91 -1.79
C LEU A 58 12.95 -7.07 -0.97
N ASP A 59 12.37 -7.38 0.19
CA ASP A 59 12.81 -8.49 1.03
C ASP A 59 12.66 -9.84 0.30
N ALA A 60 11.50 -10.08 -0.33
CA ALA A 60 11.26 -11.29 -1.11
C ALA A 60 12.23 -11.40 -2.31
N LEU A 61 12.54 -10.29 -2.99
CA LEU A 61 13.57 -10.26 -4.05
C LEU A 61 14.96 -10.64 -3.52
N LYS A 62 15.40 -10.05 -2.40
CA LYS A 62 16.71 -10.33 -1.79
C LYS A 62 16.83 -11.79 -1.36
N LYS A 63 15.75 -12.36 -0.82
CA LYS A 63 15.68 -13.77 -0.38
C LYS A 63 15.42 -14.76 -1.52
N LYS A 64 15.18 -14.28 -2.74
CA LYS A 64 14.72 -15.08 -3.89
C LYS A 64 13.44 -15.88 -3.57
N ASP A 65 12.58 -15.33 -2.72
CA ASP A 65 11.27 -15.90 -2.36
C ASP A 65 10.23 -15.54 -3.44
N TYR A 66 10.24 -16.33 -4.51
CA TYR A 66 9.37 -16.08 -5.66
C TYR A 66 7.89 -16.37 -5.39
N ASP A 67 7.59 -17.24 -4.42
CA ASP A 67 6.20 -17.53 -4.03
C ASP A 67 5.60 -16.32 -3.31
N ALA A 68 6.35 -15.68 -2.40
CA ALA A 68 5.95 -14.40 -1.83
C ALA A 68 5.79 -13.31 -2.91
N LEU A 69 6.71 -13.25 -3.89
CA LEU A 69 6.60 -12.28 -4.99
C LEU A 69 5.34 -12.47 -5.84
N LYS A 70 4.88 -13.70 -6.05
CA LYS A 70 3.63 -14.00 -6.77
C LYS A 70 2.39 -13.43 -6.06
N GLU A 71 2.43 -13.35 -4.74
CA GLU A 71 1.37 -12.76 -3.92
C GLU A 71 1.45 -11.22 -3.89
N LEU A 72 2.65 -10.65 -4.07
CA LEU A 72 2.90 -9.21 -4.01
C LEU A 72 2.74 -8.52 -5.38
N LEU A 73 3.18 -9.16 -6.45
CA LEU A 73 3.20 -8.64 -7.82
C LEU A 73 2.03 -9.18 -8.63
N ALA A 74 1.42 -8.31 -9.42
CA ALA A 74 0.46 -8.72 -10.43
C ALA A 74 1.19 -9.22 -11.68
N VAL A 75 0.73 -10.35 -12.18
CA VAL A 75 1.29 -11.02 -13.35
C VAL A 75 0.26 -10.95 -14.49
N PRO A 76 0.59 -10.40 -15.67
CA PRO A 76 -0.37 -10.30 -16.78
C PRO A 76 -0.89 -11.67 -17.24
N LYS A 77 -2.06 -11.68 -17.90
CA LYS A 77 -2.64 -12.92 -18.43
C LYS A 77 -1.66 -13.60 -19.40
N GLY A 78 -1.47 -14.91 -19.23
CA GLY A 78 -0.57 -15.72 -20.06
C GLY A 78 0.89 -15.73 -19.62
N TYR A 79 1.26 -14.92 -18.63
CA TYR A 79 2.61 -14.87 -18.10
C TYR A 79 2.77 -15.97 -17.04
N LYS A 80 3.77 -16.84 -17.22
CA LYS A 80 3.95 -18.03 -16.37
C LYS A 80 4.76 -17.71 -15.12
N PHE A 81 4.69 -18.56 -14.10
CA PHE A 81 5.46 -18.35 -12.87
C PHE A 81 6.98 -18.42 -13.11
N GLU A 82 7.40 -19.24 -14.07
CA GLU A 82 8.79 -19.36 -14.51
C GLU A 82 9.31 -18.05 -15.12
N ASP A 83 8.43 -17.30 -15.80
CA ASP A 83 8.78 -15.98 -16.35
C ASP A 83 8.97 -14.95 -15.24
N LEU A 84 8.23 -15.06 -14.13
CA LEU A 84 8.46 -14.25 -12.94
C LEU A 84 9.83 -14.55 -12.33
N LYS A 85 10.15 -15.84 -12.12
CA LYS A 85 11.45 -16.26 -11.58
C LYS A 85 12.63 -15.77 -12.45
N ARG A 86 12.48 -15.83 -13.78
CA ARG A 86 13.50 -15.39 -14.73
C ARG A 86 13.71 -13.87 -14.75
N ASN A 87 12.66 -13.09 -14.49
CA ASN A 87 12.72 -11.63 -14.65
C ASN A 87 12.78 -10.86 -13.33
N ALA A 88 12.34 -11.44 -12.21
CA ALA A 88 12.38 -10.80 -10.89
C ALA A 88 13.80 -10.38 -10.47
N PRO A 89 14.87 -11.18 -10.66
CA PRO A 89 16.24 -10.76 -10.32
C PRO A 89 16.69 -9.48 -11.03
N LYS A 90 16.20 -9.26 -12.26
CA LYS A 90 16.52 -8.06 -13.05
C LYS A 90 16.03 -6.77 -12.40
N LEU A 91 15.04 -6.83 -11.51
CA LEU A 91 14.58 -5.66 -10.76
C LEU A 91 15.65 -5.15 -9.79
N LEU A 92 16.44 -6.05 -9.20
CA LEU A 92 17.58 -5.67 -8.37
C LEU A 92 18.78 -5.25 -9.22
N GLU A 93 19.09 -6.01 -10.29
CA GLU A 93 20.22 -5.72 -11.19
C GLU A 93 20.10 -4.34 -11.85
N ARG A 94 18.88 -3.96 -12.24
CA ARG A 94 18.59 -2.65 -12.86
C ARG A 94 18.30 -1.56 -11.84
N ASN A 95 18.41 -1.87 -10.55
CA ASN A 95 18.10 -0.95 -9.46
C ASN A 95 16.69 -0.35 -9.57
N GLU A 96 15.68 -1.17 -9.94
CA GLU A 96 14.28 -0.74 -10.00
C GLU A 96 13.67 -0.55 -8.61
N ILE A 97 14.27 -1.16 -7.58
CA ILE A 97 13.85 -1.02 -6.18
C ILE A 97 15.06 -1.14 -5.24
N SER A 98 15.15 -0.24 -4.26
CA SER A 98 16.19 -0.23 -3.22
C SER A 98 15.63 0.32 -1.90
N GLU A 99 16.28 0.04 -0.77
CA GLU A 99 15.84 0.57 0.54
C GLU A 99 15.90 2.10 0.59
N ALA A 100 16.99 2.68 0.07
CA ALA A 100 17.15 4.13 -0.02
C ALA A 100 16.09 4.75 -0.93
N GLY A 101 15.77 4.12 -2.06
CA GLY A 101 14.70 4.50 -2.96
C GLY A 101 13.31 4.49 -2.31
N ILE A 102 12.97 3.42 -1.59
CA ILE A 102 11.70 3.34 -0.83
C ILE A 102 11.64 4.43 0.24
N LYS A 103 12.74 4.69 0.95
CA LYS A 103 12.84 5.73 1.97
C LYS A 103 12.68 7.13 1.36
N ALA A 104 13.26 7.39 0.19
CA ALA A 104 13.08 8.64 -0.54
C ALA A 104 11.62 8.80 -1.00
N LEU A 105 11.02 7.75 -1.59
CA LEU A 105 9.62 7.75 -2.02
C LEU A 105 8.66 7.99 -0.84
N SER A 106 8.92 7.38 0.32
CA SER A 106 8.16 7.56 1.56
C SER A 106 8.17 9.00 2.07
N ARG A 107 9.27 9.73 1.87
CA ARG A 107 9.41 11.12 2.32
C ARG A 107 8.70 12.09 1.38
N SER A 108 9.06 12.06 0.09
CA SER A 108 8.67 13.11 -0.87
C SER A 108 7.76 12.63 -2.00
N GLY A 109 7.44 11.34 -2.08
CA GLY A 109 6.57 10.82 -3.14
C GLY A 109 5.11 11.19 -2.97
N ARG A 110 4.42 11.40 -4.10
CA ARG A 110 2.99 11.66 -4.18
C ARG A 110 2.22 10.34 -4.23
N PHE A 111 1.28 10.16 -3.31
CA PHE A 111 0.41 8.99 -3.23
C PHE A 111 -1.04 9.40 -3.38
N ALA A 112 -1.74 8.87 -4.38
CA ALA A 112 -3.15 9.17 -4.63
C ALA A 112 -3.78 8.10 -5.53
N LYS A 113 -5.00 8.34 -6.02
CA LYS A 113 -5.62 7.47 -7.03
C LYS A 113 -4.77 7.41 -8.29
N LEU A 114 -4.75 6.25 -8.95
CA LEU A 114 -3.87 6.01 -10.09
C LEU A 114 -3.98 7.08 -11.20
N PRO A 115 -5.18 7.51 -11.65
CA PRO A 115 -5.32 8.55 -12.66
C PRO A 115 -4.82 9.93 -12.22
N GLN A 116 -4.77 10.22 -10.92
CA GLN A 116 -4.30 11.49 -10.39
C GLN A 116 -2.77 11.58 -10.36
N ILE A 117 -2.09 10.43 -10.24
CA ILE A 117 -0.63 10.36 -10.26
C ILE A 117 -0.11 10.17 -11.69
N PHE A 118 -0.77 9.31 -12.49
CA PHE A 118 -0.32 8.95 -13.84
C PHE A 118 -1.47 9.04 -14.87
N PRO A 119 -1.96 10.26 -15.19
CA PRO A 119 -3.15 10.45 -16.03
C PRO A 119 -3.04 9.74 -17.39
N ASP A 120 -1.90 9.85 -18.06
CA ASP A 120 -1.72 9.32 -19.42
C ASP A 120 -1.36 7.82 -19.47
N LYS A 121 -1.01 7.22 -18.32
CA LYS A 121 -0.52 5.84 -18.24
C LYS A 121 -1.50 4.91 -17.53
N ALA A 122 -2.36 5.44 -16.67
CA ALA A 122 -3.27 4.68 -15.81
C ALA A 122 -4.08 3.65 -16.62
N GLN A 123 -4.83 4.09 -17.62
CA GLN A 123 -5.68 3.24 -18.45
C GLN A 123 -4.89 2.14 -19.18
N ARG A 124 -3.73 2.49 -19.74
CA ARG A 124 -2.87 1.53 -20.43
C ARG A 124 -2.35 0.45 -19.49
N TRP A 125 -1.97 0.81 -18.27
CA TRP A 125 -1.46 -0.17 -17.30
C TRP A 125 -2.55 -1.12 -16.83
N ILE A 126 -3.72 -0.61 -16.45
CA ILE A 126 -4.81 -1.45 -15.92
C ILE A 126 -5.38 -2.42 -16.97
N ARG A 127 -5.42 -2.03 -18.25
CA ARG A 127 -5.89 -2.88 -19.36
C ARG A 127 -5.05 -4.15 -19.53
N ARG A 128 -3.73 -4.09 -19.26
CA ARG A 128 -2.84 -5.28 -19.35
C ARG A 128 -3.21 -6.38 -18.33
N TYR A 129 -3.89 -6.00 -17.26
CA TYR A 129 -4.32 -6.88 -16.17
C TYR A 129 -5.82 -7.17 -16.22
N GLY A 130 -6.54 -6.71 -17.26
CA GLY A 130 -7.99 -6.91 -17.37
C GLY A 130 -8.81 -6.14 -16.33
N ILE A 131 -8.24 -5.10 -15.73
CA ILE A 131 -8.93 -4.26 -14.74
C ILE A 131 -9.76 -3.22 -15.51
N GLY A 132 -11.07 -3.16 -15.21
CA GLY A 132 -12.02 -2.30 -15.92
C GLY A 132 -12.05 -0.84 -15.46
N ASP A 133 -11.63 -0.54 -14.23
CA ASP A 133 -11.67 0.80 -13.66
C ASP A 133 -10.35 1.17 -12.94
N ALA A 134 -9.78 2.32 -13.30
CA ALA A 134 -8.55 2.83 -12.72
C ALA A 134 -8.76 3.50 -11.36
N ASN A 135 -9.98 3.92 -11.02
CA ASN A 135 -10.27 4.58 -9.74
C ASN A 135 -10.19 3.63 -8.54
N GLY A 136 -10.27 2.32 -8.79
CA GLY A 136 -9.97 1.26 -7.82
C GLY A 136 -8.47 1.06 -7.55
N CYS A 137 -7.59 1.79 -8.24
CA CYS A 137 -6.14 1.66 -8.13
C CYS A 137 -5.49 2.92 -7.52
N TYR A 138 -4.29 2.73 -6.98
CA TYR A 138 -3.48 3.80 -6.39
C TYR A 138 -2.12 3.90 -7.10
N GLY A 139 -1.65 5.13 -7.26
CA GLY A 139 -0.31 5.43 -7.75
C GLY A 139 0.57 5.95 -6.61
N PHE A 140 1.86 5.65 -6.69
CA PHE A 140 2.88 6.25 -5.85
C PHE A 140 4.05 6.64 -6.76
N GLY A 141 4.36 7.93 -6.84
CA GLY A 141 5.39 8.41 -7.75
C GLY A 141 6.22 9.56 -7.20
N ASN A 142 7.44 9.69 -7.71
CA ASN A 142 8.33 10.82 -7.45
C ASN A 142 9.31 10.97 -8.61
N GLY A 143 9.17 12.02 -9.42
CA GLY A 143 9.98 12.21 -10.63
C GLY A 143 9.84 11.02 -11.58
N ARG A 144 10.91 10.22 -11.71
CA ARG A 144 10.94 9.02 -12.55
C ARG A 144 10.40 7.76 -11.87
N ALA A 145 10.32 7.70 -10.54
CA ALA A 145 9.79 6.53 -9.85
C ALA A 145 8.30 6.34 -10.14
N GLU A 146 7.93 5.15 -10.61
CA GLU A 146 6.56 4.79 -10.95
C GLU A 146 6.13 3.51 -10.23
N VAL A 147 5.16 3.63 -9.31
CA VAL A 147 4.54 2.48 -8.68
C VAL A 147 3.02 2.56 -8.81
N ALA A 148 2.40 1.44 -9.17
CA ALA A 148 0.94 1.35 -9.21
C ALA A 148 0.45 0.07 -8.50
N PHE A 149 -0.61 0.24 -7.73
CA PHE A 149 -1.24 -0.80 -6.92
C PHE A 149 -2.70 -0.93 -7.32
N CYS A 150 -3.16 -2.16 -7.53
CA CYS A 150 -4.56 -2.46 -7.82
C CYS A 150 -5.01 -3.67 -7.01
N LYS A 151 -6.32 -3.74 -6.74
CA LYS A 151 -6.91 -4.92 -6.08
C LYS A 151 -7.20 -5.99 -7.13
N LEU A 152 -6.57 -7.15 -7.00
CA LEU A 152 -6.74 -8.33 -7.84
C LEU A 152 -7.02 -9.52 -6.92
N ASP A 153 -8.10 -10.27 -7.19
CA ASP A 153 -8.54 -11.41 -6.37
C ASP A 153 -8.71 -11.05 -4.88
N GLY A 154 -9.22 -9.84 -4.62
CA GLY A 154 -9.40 -9.31 -3.27
C GLY A 154 -8.13 -8.83 -2.57
N LYS A 155 -6.95 -8.94 -3.20
CA LYS A 155 -5.65 -8.54 -2.63
C LYS A 155 -5.05 -7.35 -3.37
N TRP A 156 -4.44 -6.43 -2.65
CA TRP A 156 -3.64 -5.37 -3.27
C TRP A 156 -2.36 -5.96 -3.86
N LYS A 157 -2.11 -5.72 -5.15
CA LYS A 157 -0.91 -6.17 -5.87
C LYS A 157 -0.26 -5.01 -6.62
N ILE A 158 1.05 -5.10 -6.79
CA ILE A 158 1.83 -4.14 -7.58
C ILE A 158 1.69 -4.51 -9.06
N ILE A 159 1.13 -3.61 -9.86
CA ILE A 159 1.00 -3.77 -11.32
C ILE A 159 2.09 -3.02 -12.10
N ARG A 160 2.83 -2.13 -11.41
CA ARG A 160 3.96 -1.35 -11.96
C ARG A 160 4.94 -1.06 -10.84
N LEU A 161 6.23 -1.27 -11.10
CA LEU A 161 7.36 -0.93 -10.25
C LEU A 161 8.53 -0.58 -11.17
N ASP A 162 8.89 0.69 -11.22
CA ASP A 162 9.97 1.20 -12.08
C ASP A 162 10.71 2.34 -11.36
N ASP A 163 12.03 2.40 -11.53
CA ASP A 163 12.91 3.49 -11.12
C ASP A 163 12.86 3.87 -9.62
N VAL A 164 12.21 3.10 -8.74
CA VAL A 164 12.16 3.40 -7.30
C VAL A 164 13.56 3.36 -6.69
N GLY A 165 14.42 2.43 -7.12
CA GLY A 165 15.80 2.36 -6.63
C GLY A 165 16.70 3.51 -7.12
N LYS A 166 16.24 4.31 -8.09
CA LYS A 166 17.04 5.32 -8.80
C LYS A 166 16.79 6.76 -8.32
N ILE A 167 15.83 6.99 -7.42
CA ILE A 167 15.46 8.34 -6.93
C ILE A 167 16.23 8.80 -5.68
N GLN A 168 17.41 8.21 -5.44
CA GLN A 168 18.27 8.46 -4.28
C GLN A 168 19.30 9.55 -4.56
#